data_AF-A0A1D1ZIC8-F1
#
_entry.id   AF-A0A1D1ZIC8-F1
#
_cell.length_a   1.000
_cell.length_b   1.000
_cell.length_c   1.000
_cell.angle_alpha   90.00
_cell.angle_beta   90.00
_cell.angle_gamma   90.00
#
_symmetry.space_group_name_H-M   'P 1'
#
loop_
_entity.id
_entity.type
_entity.pdbx_description
1 polymer ?
#
loop_
_entity_poly.entity_id
_entity_poly.type
_entity_poly.pdbx_seq_one_letter_code
_entity_poly.pdbx_strand_id
1 'polypeptide(L)'
;MATALTHPSPSRSPGPCGSNAALQFARTEGVIPAPEPTHAIAATIREALHCKDTGETKVILMAMCGHGHFDLASYEKYLQGAMKDLSHSDEIHKKVKAALDKIPQVPL
;
A
#
# COMPACT_ATOMS: atom_id res chain seq x y z
N MET A 1 -5.99 -21.38 -11.05
CA MET A 1 -4.80 -21.24 -10.20
C MET A 1 -4.28 -19.82 -10.31
N ALA A 2 -4.71 -18.93 -9.42
CA ALA A 2 -4.18 -17.58 -9.34
C ALA A 2 -2.95 -17.64 -8.42
N THR A 3 -1.76 -17.78 -9.00
CA THR A 3 -0.52 -17.56 -8.27
C THR A 3 -0.50 -16.08 -7.94
N ALA A 4 -0.91 -15.75 -6.71
CA ALA A 4 -0.78 -14.42 -6.18
C ALA A 4 0.67 -13.99 -6.38
N LEU A 5 0.89 -12.82 -6.98
CA LEU A 5 2.17 -12.12 -6.91
C LEU A 5 2.35 -11.59 -5.49
N THR A 6 2.34 -12.51 -4.53
CA THR A 6 3.09 -12.42 -3.29
C THR A 6 4.53 -12.66 -3.68
N HIS A 7 5.18 -11.70 -4.33
CA HIS A 7 6.62 -11.58 -4.11
C HIS A 7 6.75 -10.83 -2.79
N PRO A 8 7.11 -11.51 -1.68
CA PRO A 8 7.46 -10.81 -0.48
C PRO A 8 8.76 -10.08 -0.79
N SER A 9 8.66 -8.79 -1.07
CA SER A 9 9.81 -7.92 -0.88
C SER A 9 10.21 -8.05 0.60
N PRO A 10 11.48 -8.38 0.91
CA PRO A 10 11.94 -8.59 2.28
C PRO A 10 11.78 -7.35 3.18
N SER A 11 11.44 -6.18 2.61
CA SER A 11 11.19 -4.94 3.34
C SER A 11 9.72 -4.63 3.64
N ARG A 12 8.75 -5.49 3.28
CA ARG A 12 7.32 -5.23 3.52
C ARG A 12 6.87 -5.75 4.87
N SER A 13 6.10 -4.93 5.59
CA SER A 13 5.41 -5.32 6.82
C SER A 13 4.42 -6.48 6.56
N PRO A 14 4.26 -7.45 7.48
CA PRO A 14 3.25 -8.49 7.37
C PRO A 14 1.84 -7.89 7.30
N GLY A 15 1.01 -8.41 6.40
CA GLY A 15 -0.38 -7.96 6.16
C GLY A 15 -0.70 -7.68 4.69
N PRO A 16 -1.94 -7.25 4.37
CA PRO A 16 -2.36 -6.98 3.00
C PRO A 16 -1.54 -5.81 2.41
N CYS A 17 -1.04 -6.00 1.19
CA CYS A 17 -0.49 -4.90 0.39
C CYS A 17 -1.62 -3.98 -0.10
N GLY A 18 -1.28 -2.73 -0.47
CA GLY A 18 -2.25 -1.73 -0.93
C GLY A 18 -3.22 -2.27 -1.98
N SER A 19 -2.71 -2.89 -3.04
CA SER A 19 -3.54 -3.43 -4.12
C SER A 19 -4.50 -4.55 -3.68
N ASN A 20 -4.11 -5.44 -2.76
CA ASN A 20 -5.03 -6.43 -2.19
C ASN A 20 -6.09 -5.81 -1.29
N ALA A 21 -5.68 -4.83 -0.47
CA ALA A 21 -6.59 -4.08 0.39
C ALA A 21 -7.64 -3.32 -0.44
N ALA A 22 -7.24 -2.76 -1.58
CA ALA A 22 -8.13 -2.08 -2.52
C ALA A 22 -9.22 -3.02 -3.10
N LEU A 23 -8.83 -4.23 -3.50
CA LEU A 23 -9.80 -5.21 -4.01
C LEU A 23 -10.79 -5.66 -2.94
N GLN A 24 -10.33 -5.85 -1.70
CA GLN A 24 -11.20 -6.17 -0.59
C GLN A 24 -12.18 -5.01 -0.33
N PHE A 25 -11.68 -3.79 -0.20
CA PHE A 25 -12.48 -2.60 0.05
C PHE A 25 -13.51 -2.35 -1.05
N ALA A 26 -13.13 -2.46 -2.33
CA ALA A 26 -14.07 -2.29 -3.43
C ALA A 26 -15.19 -3.34 -3.43
N ARG A 27 -14.89 -4.58 -3.01
CA ARG A 27 -15.88 -5.66 -2.92
C ARG A 27 -16.80 -5.53 -1.72
N THR A 28 -16.34 -4.95 -0.61
CA THR A 28 -17.15 -4.81 0.61
C THR A 28 -17.92 -3.49 0.65
N GLU A 29 -17.30 -2.40 0.21
CA GLU A 29 -17.87 -1.04 0.31
C GLU A 29 -18.45 -0.50 -1.01
N GLY A 30 -18.19 -1.17 -2.14
CA GLY A 30 -18.66 -0.75 -3.46
C GLY A 30 -17.95 0.48 -4.05
N VAL A 31 -16.86 0.94 -3.43
CA VAL A 31 -16.06 2.08 -3.89
C VAL A 31 -14.72 1.60 -4.42
N ILE A 32 -14.38 1.99 -5.65
CA ILE A 32 -13.04 1.74 -6.23
C ILE A 32 -12.11 2.87 -5.77
N PRO A 33 -11.13 2.62 -4.87
CA PRO A 33 -10.22 3.66 -4.42
C PRO A 33 -9.19 3.98 -5.51
N ALA A 34 -8.61 5.19 -5.50
CA ALA A 34 -7.42 5.47 -6.28
C ALA A 34 -6.22 4.64 -5.75
N PRO A 35 -5.13 4.45 -6.51
CA PRO A 35 -3.95 3.72 -6.07
C PRO A 35 -3.28 4.28 -4.79
N GLU A 36 -3.32 5.60 -4.59
CA GLU A 36 -2.71 6.29 -3.45
C GLU A 36 -3.37 5.90 -2.10
N PRO A 37 -4.70 6.04 -1.90
CA PRO A 37 -5.34 5.70 -0.63
C PRO A 37 -5.34 4.20 -0.31
N THR A 38 -4.97 3.33 -1.24
CA THR A 38 -4.86 1.88 -0.97
C THR A 38 -3.87 1.56 0.16
N HIS A 39 -2.85 2.39 0.36
CA HIS A 39 -1.90 2.27 1.47
C HIS A 39 -2.57 2.53 2.82
N ALA A 40 -3.44 3.54 2.88
CA ALA A 40 -4.20 3.88 4.08
C ALA A 40 -5.26 2.79 4.38
N ILE A 41 -5.90 2.24 3.35
CA ILE A 41 -6.83 1.11 3.48
C ILE A 41 -6.10 -0.11 4.04
N ALA A 42 -4.93 -0.46 3.50
CA ALA A 42 -4.12 -1.56 3.99
C ALA A 42 -3.69 -1.39 5.46
N ALA A 43 -3.34 -0.17 5.87
CA ALA A 43 -3.06 0.12 7.28
C ALA A 43 -4.31 0.00 8.16
N THR A 44 -5.45 0.51 7.70
CA THR A 44 -6.73 0.45 8.41
C THR A 44 -7.19 -0.99 8.63
N ILE A 45 -7.07 -1.85 7.61
CA ILE A 45 -7.42 -3.27 7.72
C ILE A 45 -6.49 -3.97 8.73
N ARG A 46 -5.19 -3.68 8.73
CA ARG A 46 -4.26 -4.25 9.73
C ARG A 46 -4.63 -3.84 11.15
N GLU A 47 -4.96 -2.57 11.37
CA GLU A 47 -5.37 -2.09 12.69
C GLU A 47 -6.71 -2.71 13.12
N ALA A 48 -7.66 -2.84 12.20
CA ALA A 48 -8.94 -3.50 12.48
C ALA A 48 -8.78 -4.98 12.84
N LEU A 49 -7.88 -5.70 12.15
CA LEU A 49 -7.54 -7.10 12.49
C LEU A 49 -6.85 -7.18 13.86
N HIS A 50 -5.94 -6.26 14.16
CA HIS A 50 -5.31 -6.19 15.48
C HIS A 50 -6.34 -5.96 16.59
N CYS A 51 -7.26 -5.01 16.42
CA CYS A 51 -8.36 -4.77 17.36
C CYS A 51 -9.25 -6.00 17.56
N LYS A 52 -9.52 -6.75 16.48
CA LYS A 52 -10.25 -8.02 16.56
C LYS A 52 -9.50 -9.06 17.40
N ASP A 53 -8.19 -9.19 17.21
CA ASP A 53 -7.36 -10.18 17.92
C ASP A 53 -7.17 -9.81 19.40
N THR A 54 -7.09 -8.52 19.73
CA THR A 54 -6.94 -8.03 21.11
C THR A 54 -8.27 -7.83 21.85
N GLY A 55 -9.39 -7.78 21.13
CA GLY A 55 -10.70 -7.42 21.67
C GLY A 55 -10.85 -5.92 21.97
N GLU A 56 -9.91 -5.09 21.54
CA GLU A 56 -9.96 -3.65 21.75
C GLU A 56 -10.98 -2.99 20.81
N THR A 57 -11.86 -2.13 21.35
CA THR A 57 -12.80 -1.36 20.53
C THR A 57 -12.20 0.01 20.20
N LYS A 58 -11.93 0.26 18.92
CA LYS A 58 -11.44 1.56 18.41
C LYS A 58 -12.31 2.09 17.28
N VAL A 59 -12.36 3.42 17.17
CA VAL A 59 -12.79 4.11 15.95
C VAL A 59 -11.55 4.43 15.13
N ILE A 60 -11.50 3.93 13.89
CA ILE A 60 -10.39 4.16 12.98
C ILE A 60 -10.84 5.14 11.89
N LEU A 61 -10.24 6.33 11.85
CA LEU A 61 -10.45 7.29 10.79
C LEU A 61 -9.36 7.14 9.72
N MET A 62 -9.77 7.06 8.46
CA MET A 62 -8.87 6.94 7.32
C MET A 62 -9.22 8.00 6.27
N ALA A 63 -8.22 8.67 5.73
CA ALA A 63 -8.38 9.59 4.60
C ALA A 63 -8.50 8.82 3.27
N MET A 64 -9.69 8.84 2.66
CA MET A 64 -9.92 8.37 1.29
C MET A 64 -9.71 9.54 0.33
N CYS A 65 -8.47 9.73 -0.12
CA CYS A 65 -8.08 10.93 -0.87
C CYS A 65 -8.51 10.96 -2.35
N GLY A 66 -9.03 9.86 -2.90
CA GLY A 66 -9.47 9.83 -4.31
C GLY A 66 -10.05 8.48 -4.77
N HIS A 67 -10.76 8.50 -5.89
CA HIS A 67 -11.39 7.32 -6.50
C HIS A 67 -10.59 6.80 -7.70
N GLY A 68 -10.71 5.51 -8.00
CA GLY A 68 -9.92 4.83 -9.04
C GLY A 68 -10.56 4.76 -10.43
N HIS A 69 -11.61 5.54 -10.73
CA HIS A 69 -12.30 5.50 -12.04
C HIS A 69 -11.36 5.73 -13.23
N PHE A 70 -10.31 6.53 -13.06
CA PHE A 70 -9.30 6.80 -14.10
C PHE A 70 -8.06 5.90 -13.99
N ASP A 71 -8.01 5.04 -12.97
CA ASP A 71 -6.88 4.14 -12.66
C ASP A 71 -7.17 2.68 -13.04
N LEU A 72 -8.24 2.42 -13.80
CA LEU A 72 -8.66 1.07 -14.17
C LEU A 72 -7.56 0.30 -14.92
N ALA A 73 -6.74 0.99 -15.73
CA ALA A 73 -5.59 0.37 -16.39
C ALA A 73 -4.53 -0.15 -15.39
N SER A 74 -4.36 0.53 -14.26
CA SER A 74 -3.47 0.09 -13.17
C SER A 74 -4.05 -1.13 -12.44
N TYR A 75 -5.36 -1.13 -12.19
CA TYR A 75 -6.06 -2.28 -11.63
C TYR A 75 -6.03 -3.51 -12.56
N GLU A 76 -6.22 -3.31 -13.86
CA GLU A 76 -6.12 -4.36 -14.86
C GLU A 76 -4.72 -5.01 -14.83
N LYS A 77 -3.65 -4.20 -14.88
CA LYS A 77 -2.27 -4.70 -14.77
C LYS A 77 -2.04 -5.48 -13.48
N TYR A 78 -2.61 -5.03 -12.36
CA TYR A 78 -2.53 -5.75 -11.10
C TYR A 78 -3.22 -7.12 -11.17
N LEU A 79 -4.47 -7.14 -11.66
CA LEU A 79 -5.29 -8.36 -11.78
C LEU A 79 -4.71 -9.38 -12.77
N GLN A 80 -4.06 -8.91 -13.83
CA GLN A 80 -3.34 -9.74 -14.80
C GLN A 80 -1.97 -10.21 -14.29
N GLY A 81 -1.52 -9.72 -13.14
CA GLY A 81 -0.18 -9.96 -12.63
C GLY A 81 0.95 -9.34 -13.47
N ALA A 82 0.64 -8.29 -14.23
CA ALA A 82 1.62 -7.55 -15.03
C ALA A 82 2.30 -6.40 -14.25
N MET A 83 1.87 -6.14 -13.00
CA MET A 83 2.45 -5.10 -12.14
C MET A 83 3.85 -5.51 -11.67
N LYS A 84 4.83 -4.62 -11.87
CA LYS A 84 6.24 -4.86 -11.50
C LYS A 84 6.63 -3.99 -10.32
N ASP A 85 7.20 -4.62 -9.30
CA ASP A 85 7.92 -3.91 -8.24
C ASP A 85 9.34 -3.60 -8.75
N LEU A 86 9.66 -2.32 -8.90
CA LEU A 86 10.95 -1.89 -9.43
C LEU A 86 11.94 -1.73 -8.28
N SER A 87 12.94 -2.60 -8.23
CA SER A 87 14.08 -2.43 -7.33
C SER A 87 15.06 -1.41 -7.91
N HIS A 88 15.79 -0.75 -7.02
CA HIS A 88 16.83 0.20 -7.37
C HIS A 88 18.19 -0.41 -7.03
N SER A 89 19.23 -0.09 -7.80
CA SER A 89 20.58 -0.56 -7.51
C SER A 89 21.17 0.12 -6.27
N ASP A 90 22.14 -0.54 -5.62
CA ASP A 90 22.88 0.01 -4.48
C ASP A 90 23.53 1.36 -4.80
N GLU A 91 23.90 1.57 -6.07
CA GLU A 91 24.45 2.83 -6.56
C GLU A 91 23.42 3.97 -6.57
N ILE A 92 22.17 3.70 -6.94
CA ILE A 92 21.08 4.69 -6.80
C ILE A 92 20.83 4.96 -5.32
N HIS A 93 20.84 3.92 -4.48
CA HIS A 93 20.64 4.08 -3.03
C HIS A 93 21.70 4.99 -2.39
N LYS A 94 22.98 4.79 -2.71
CA LYS A 94 24.07 5.67 -2.26
C LYS A 94 23.88 7.13 -2.70
N LYS A 95 23.49 7.34 -3.96
CA LYS A 95 23.24 8.70 -4.49
C LYS A 95 22.11 9.40 -3.77
N VAL A 96 21.00 8.70 -3.52
CA VAL A 96 19.86 9.22 -2.76
C VAL A 96 20.31 9.58 -1.34
N LYS A 97 21.04 8.70 -0.66
CA LYS A 97 21.56 8.96 0.70
C LYS A 97 22.46 10.21 0.75
N ALA A 98 23.42 10.31 -0.17
CA ALA A 98 24.31 11.46 -0.25
C ALA A 98 23.58 12.78 -0.58
N ALA A 99 22.42 12.72 -1.25
CA ALA A 99 21.57 13.89 -1.48
C ALA A 99 20.78 14.26 -0.22
N LEU A 100 20.22 13.28 0.50
CA LEU A 100 19.48 13.49 1.75
C LEU A 100 20.38 14.10 2.85
N ASP A 101 21.65 13.70 2.93
CA ASP A 101 22.61 14.24 3.90
C ASP A 101 22.88 15.75 3.72
N LYS A 102 22.55 16.32 2.55
CA LYS A 102 22.70 17.76 2.26
C LYS A 102 21.47 18.59 2.63
N ILE A 103 20.36 17.94 3.00
CA ILE A 103 19.14 18.64 3.38
C ILE A 103 19.35 19.20 4.81
N PRO A 104 19.13 20.51 5.03
CA PRO A 104 19.23 21.11 6.35
C PRO A 104 18.28 20.42 7.33
N GLN A 105 18.81 20.00 8.48
CA GLN A 105 17.99 19.42 9.53
C GLN A 105 17.25 20.54 10.26
N VAL A 106 15.93 20.48 10.25
CA VAL A 106 15.08 21.41 11.02
C VAL A 106 14.77 20.73 12.36
N PRO A 107 15.10 21.36 13.50
CA PRO A 107 14.75 20.81 14.80
C PRO A 107 13.22 20.73 14.94
N LEU A 108 12.74 19.59 15.44
CA LEU A 108 11.34 19.34 15.80
C LEU A 108 10.97 20.06 17.10
#